data_AF-A0AAC9WF81-F1
#
_entry.id   AF-A0AAC9WF81-F1
#
_cell.length_a   1.000
_cell.length_b   1.000
_cell.length_c   1.000
_cell.angle_alpha   90.00
_cell.angle_beta   90.00
_cell.angle_gamma   90.00
#
_symmetry.space_group_name_H-M   'P 1'
#
loop_
_entity.id
_entity.type
_entity.pdbx_description
1 polymer ?
#
loop_
_entity_poly.entity_id
_entity_poly.type
_entity_poly.pdbx_seq_one_letter_code
_entity_poly.pdbx_strand_id
1 'polypeptide(L)'
;MGMDINFESLVKEIAKCCLGEEQCGTCEKESCLIGYCKRSLTTSLKQQSEFIDGGMEEIPYNDTKIYDDEMIVETIGFLLNQCKNCNLYHDEECIINIVRSALEIILLGEAQDYKGSTLFYLGDIKAVNEGVADRIFQAFQSKKNAS
;
A
#
# COMPACT_ATOMS: atom_id res chain seq x y z
N MET A 1 -10.15 -16.30 -14.66
CA MET A 1 -10.30 -14.89 -15.05
C MET A 1 -9.58 -14.11 -13.97
N GLY A 2 -8.34 -13.68 -14.26
CA GLY A 2 -7.51 -13.00 -13.26
C GLY A 2 -8.14 -11.67 -12.88
N MET A 3 -8.10 -11.31 -11.60
CA MET A 3 -8.51 -9.99 -11.15
C MET A 3 -7.46 -8.99 -11.65
N ASP A 4 -7.81 -8.14 -12.60
CA ASP A 4 -6.92 -7.07 -13.06
C ASP A 4 -6.87 -5.96 -12.00
N ILE A 5 -5.66 -5.50 -11.68
CA ILE A 5 -5.43 -4.41 -10.72
C ILE A 5 -6.01 -3.11 -11.30
N ASN A 6 -6.90 -2.46 -10.55
CA ASN A 6 -7.41 -1.14 -10.93
C ASN A 6 -6.43 -0.01 -10.53
N PHE A 7 -5.40 0.17 -11.35
CA PHE A 7 -4.35 1.17 -11.11
C PHE A 7 -4.90 2.60 -10.96
N GLU A 8 -5.88 3.00 -11.78
CA GLU A 8 -6.44 4.36 -11.71
C GLU A 8 -7.11 4.65 -10.36
N SER A 9 -7.85 3.67 -9.84
CA SER A 9 -8.51 3.80 -8.53
C SER A 9 -7.48 3.78 -7.41
N LEU A 10 -6.45 2.94 -7.50
CA LEU A 10 -5.34 2.92 -6.53
C LEU A 10 -4.61 4.26 -6.47
N VAL A 11 -4.27 4.85 -7.63
CA VAL A 11 -3.61 6.16 -7.67
C VAL A 11 -4.48 7.23 -7.00
N LYS A 12 -5.81 7.18 -7.21
CA LYS A 12 -6.75 8.10 -6.56
C LYS A 12 -6.82 7.89 -5.05
N GLU A 13 -6.88 6.66 -4.55
CA GLU A 13 -6.89 6.40 -3.10
C GLU A 13 -5.59 6.85 -2.44
N ILE A 14 -4.43 6.50 -3.01
CA ILE A 14 -3.13 6.96 -2.54
C ILE A 14 -3.04 8.49 -2.57
N ALA A 15 -3.68 9.16 -3.54
CA ALA A 15 -3.67 10.61 -3.60
C ALA A 15 -4.34 11.29 -2.42
N LYS A 16 -5.36 10.66 -1.82
CA LYS A 16 -6.04 11.20 -0.63
C LYS A 16 -5.19 11.11 0.64
N CYS A 17 -4.18 10.25 0.66
CA CYS A 17 -3.24 10.13 1.78
C CYS A 17 -2.24 11.29 1.87
N CYS A 18 -2.15 12.13 0.83
CA CYS A 18 -1.31 13.32 0.83
C CYS A 18 -2.04 14.48 1.51
N LEU A 19 -1.51 14.98 2.63
CA LEU A 19 -2.11 16.10 3.39
C LEU A 19 -1.89 17.48 2.75
N GLY A 20 -1.16 17.54 1.63
CA GLY A 20 -0.79 18.79 0.96
C GLY A 20 0.33 19.55 1.68
N GLU A 21 0.81 20.61 1.04
CA GLU A 21 1.96 21.36 1.53
C GLU A 21 1.68 22.14 2.82
N GLU A 22 0.42 22.48 3.08
CA GLU A 22 0.01 23.17 4.31
C GLU A 22 0.27 22.33 5.57
N GLN A 23 0.16 21.01 5.48
CA GLN A 23 0.36 20.10 6.61
C GLN A 23 1.70 19.34 6.54
N CYS A 24 2.14 18.93 5.35
CA CYS A 24 3.38 18.15 5.19
C CYS A 24 4.63 19.04 5.02
N GLY A 25 4.46 20.36 4.87
CA GLY A 25 5.51 21.30 4.50
C GLY A 25 5.83 21.21 3.01
N THR A 26 7.10 21.24 2.64
CA THR A 26 7.51 21.19 1.22
C THR A 26 7.21 19.82 0.60
N CYS A 27 6.64 19.81 -0.61
CA CYS A 27 6.44 18.59 -1.39
C CYS A 27 7.78 18.06 -1.92
N GLU A 28 8.15 16.85 -1.49
CA GLU A 28 9.39 16.16 -1.88
C GLU A 28 9.19 15.13 -3.00
N LYS A 29 8.00 15.16 -3.62
CA LYS A 29 7.60 14.27 -4.72
C LYS A 29 7.83 12.80 -4.33
N GLU A 30 8.56 12.04 -5.14
CA GLU A 30 8.81 10.61 -4.94
C GLU A 30 9.74 10.27 -3.77
N SER A 31 10.33 11.27 -3.11
CA SER A 31 11.18 11.06 -1.92
C SER A 31 10.36 10.88 -0.64
N CYS A 32 9.04 11.07 -0.67
CA CYS A 32 8.14 10.69 0.44
C CYS A 32 7.31 9.46 0.09
N LEU A 33 6.88 8.69 1.09
CA LEU A 33 6.24 7.37 0.94
C LEU A 33 4.99 7.43 0.05
N ILE A 34 4.15 8.47 0.20
CA ILE A 34 2.96 8.66 -0.64
C ILE A 34 3.33 9.03 -2.08
N GLY A 35 4.34 9.86 -2.28
CA GLY A 35 4.81 10.20 -3.62
C GLY A 35 5.46 9.02 -4.32
N TYR A 36 6.24 8.22 -3.58
CA TYR A 36 6.81 6.97 -4.02
C TYR A 36 5.72 6.01 -4.50
N CYS A 37 4.68 5.79 -3.69
CA CYS A 37 3.53 4.95 -4.08
C CYS A 37 2.88 5.42 -5.39
N LYS A 38 2.63 6.73 -5.53
CA LYS A 38 2.05 7.31 -6.76
C LYS A 38 2.92 7.05 -7.97
N ARG A 39 4.24 7.26 -7.83
CA ARG A 39 5.22 7.03 -8.88
C ARG A 39 5.22 5.55 -9.27
N SER A 40 5.35 4.63 -8.32
CA SER A 40 5.33 3.18 -8.56
C SER A 40 4.08 2.75 -9.32
N LEU A 41 2.88 3.12 -8.85
CA LEU A 41 1.62 2.78 -9.51
C LEU A 41 1.54 3.36 -10.93
N THR A 42 1.99 4.59 -11.13
CA THR A 42 2.01 5.24 -12.45
C THR A 42 3.00 4.57 -13.40
N THR A 43 4.15 4.12 -12.88
CA THR A 43 5.15 3.36 -13.65
C THR A 43 4.58 2.03 -14.10
N SER A 44 3.99 1.26 -13.19
CA SER A 44 3.31 -0.01 -13.51
C SER A 44 2.23 0.17 -14.58
N LEU A 45 1.40 1.22 -14.47
CA LEU A 45 0.38 1.53 -15.46
C LEU A 45 0.98 1.85 -16.84
N LYS A 46 2.03 2.67 -16.89
CA LYS A 46 2.70 3.06 -18.16
C LYS A 46 3.42 1.90 -18.83
N GLN A 47 4.03 1.02 -18.04
CA GLN A 47 4.78 -0.14 -18.53
C GLN A 47 3.87 -1.35 -18.79
N GLN A 48 2.60 -1.29 -18.38
CA GLN A 48 1.67 -2.41 -18.38
C GLN A 48 2.25 -3.64 -17.65
N SER A 49 2.95 -3.38 -16.54
CA SER A 49 3.61 -4.39 -15.71
C SER A 49 3.12 -4.30 -14.28
N GLU A 50 2.83 -5.44 -13.67
CA GLU A 50 2.49 -5.55 -12.24
C GLU A 50 3.74 -5.67 -11.36
N PHE A 51 4.93 -5.70 -11.95
CA PHE A 51 6.21 -5.86 -11.27
C PHE A 51 7.11 -4.67 -11.58
N ILE A 52 7.86 -4.22 -10.58
CA ILE A 52 8.87 -3.17 -10.71
C ILE A 52 10.15 -3.69 -10.08
N ASP A 53 11.16 -3.97 -10.91
CA ASP A 53 12.47 -4.41 -10.44
C ASP A 53 13.12 -3.32 -9.56
N GLY A 54 13.62 -3.69 -8.40
CA GLY A 54 14.21 -2.77 -7.42
C GLY A 54 13.17 -2.02 -6.58
N GLY A 55 11.88 -2.37 -6.71
CA GLY A 55 10.79 -1.61 -6.15
C GLY A 55 10.71 -1.67 -4.63
N MET A 56 11.22 -2.73 -4.01
CA MET A 56 11.31 -2.81 -2.55
C MET A 56 12.52 -2.03 -2.01
N GLU A 57 13.64 -2.03 -2.73
CA GLU A 57 14.88 -1.36 -2.34
C GLU A 57 14.79 0.17 -2.45
N GLU A 58 13.97 0.68 -3.36
CA GLU A 58 13.80 2.13 -3.57
C GLU A 58 12.81 2.79 -2.59
N ILE A 59 12.20 2.04 -1.66
CA ILE A 59 11.27 2.61 -0.68
C ILE A 59 11.99 3.66 0.20
N PRO A 60 11.45 4.88 0.36
CA PRO A 60 12.10 5.94 1.13
C PRO A 60 11.91 5.76 2.65
N TYR A 61 12.67 4.84 3.26
CA TYR A 61 12.64 4.57 4.71
C TYR A 61 13.06 5.77 5.59
N ASN A 62 13.70 6.78 5.00
CA ASN A 62 14.13 8.00 5.68
C ASN A 62 13.06 9.11 5.70
N ASP A 63 11.87 8.84 5.19
CA ASP A 63 10.75 9.77 5.23
C ASP A 63 10.24 9.95 6.67
N THR A 64 10.24 11.19 7.14
CA THR A 64 9.80 11.55 8.50
C THR A 64 8.55 12.44 8.50
N LYS A 65 7.82 12.51 7.38
CA LYS A 65 6.58 13.30 7.31
C LYS A 65 5.48 12.69 8.17
N ILE A 66 4.52 13.54 8.54
CA ILE A 66 3.31 13.14 9.27
C ILE A 66 2.21 12.82 8.24
N TYR A 67 1.47 11.75 8.51
CA TYR A 67 0.38 11.26 7.70
C TYR A 67 -0.89 11.08 8.53
N ASP A 68 -2.02 10.91 7.86
CA ASP A 68 -3.29 10.56 8.50
C ASP A 68 -3.45 9.03 8.48
N ASP A 69 -3.22 8.41 9.63
CA ASP A 69 -3.31 6.96 9.80
C ASP A 69 -4.65 6.37 9.33
N GLU A 70 -5.77 7.07 9.49
CA GLU A 70 -7.08 6.57 9.04
C GLU A 70 -7.14 6.48 7.51
N MET A 71 -6.59 7.48 6.82
CA MET A 71 -6.50 7.48 5.36
C MET A 71 -5.57 6.37 4.85
N ILE A 72 -4.46 6.13 5.57
CA ILE A 72 -3.54 5.03 5.23
C ILE A 72 -4.22 3.67 5.41
N VAL A 73 -4.88 3.45 6.55
CA VAL A 73 -5.61 2.22 6.85
C VAL A 73 -6.68 1.92 5.80
N GLU A 74 -7.52 2.91 5.46
CA GLU A 74 -8.56 2.79 4.44
C GLU A 74 -7.96 2.41 3.07
N THR A 75 -6.80 3.00 2.75
CA THR A 75 -6.10 2.74 1.49
C THR A 75 -5.47 1.35 1.44
N ILE A 76 -4.87 0.86 2.54
CA ILE A 76 -4.40 -0.53 2.62
C ILE A 76 -5.58 -1.49 2.46
N GLY A 77 -6.71 -1.25 3.14
CA GLY A 77 -7.90 -2.09 3.00
C GLY A 77 -8.41 -2.17 1.55
N PHE A 78 -8.40 -1.04 0.82
CA PHE A 78 -8.71 -1.03 -0.60
C PHE A 78 -7.67 -1.78 -1.45
N LEU A 79 -6.38 -1.55 -1.20
CA LEU A 79 -5.25 -2.20 -1.89
C LEU A 79 -5.29 -3.72 -1.76
N LEU A 80 -5.61 -4.26 -0.58
CA LEU A 80 -5.72 -5.70 -0.35
C LEU A 80 -6.83 -6.35 -1.19
N ASN A 81 -7.90 -5.63 -1.53
CA ASN A 81 -8.94 -6.12 -2.45
C ASN A 81 -8.46 -6.22 -3.90
N GLN A 82 -7.33 -5.59 -4.25
CA GLN A 82 -6.70 -5.71 -5.56
C GLN A 82 -5.65 -6.83 -5.60
N CYS A 83 -5.33 -7.46 -4.45
CA CYS A 83 -4.36 -8.53 -4.39
C CYS A 83 -4.92 -9.83 -4.97
N LYS A 84 -4.17 -10.45 -5.89
CA LYS A 84 -4.51 -11.74 -6.51
C LYS A 84 -4.38 -12.94 -5.57
N ASN A 85 -3.86 -12.74 -4.35
CA ASN A 85 -3.55 -13.81 -3.39
C ASN A 85 -2.65 -14.90 -4.01
N CYS A 86 -1.46 -14.51 -4.45
CA CYS A 86 -0.51 -15.39 -5.15
C CYS A 86 0.03 -16.56 -4.28
N ASN A 87 -0.21 -16.53 -2.96
CA ASN A 87 0.26 -17.53 -1.99
C ASN A 87 1.76 -17.85 -2.17
N LEU A 88 2.11 -19.12 -2.39
CA LEU A 88 3.49 -19.60 -2.56
C LEU A 88 4.19 -19.06 -3.83
N TYR A 89 3.43 -18.49 -4.77
CA TYR A 89 3.96 -17.86 -5.99
C TYR A 89 4.04 -16.34 -5.85
N HIS A 90 4.00 -15.82 -4.63
CA HIS A 90 4.17 -14.40 -4.39
C HIS A 90 5.57 -13.94 -4.79
N ASP A 91 5.62 -12.77 -5.41
CA ASP A 91 6.82 -12.07 -5.77
C ASP A 91 6.83 -10.74 -5.02
N GLU A 92 7.92 -10.48 -4.29
CA GLU A 92 8.08 -9.28 -3.47
C GLU A 92 8.07 -8.00 -4.31
N GLU A 93 8.47 -8.10 -5.58
CA GLU A 93 8.53 -6.98 -6.54
C GLU A 93 7.17 -6.68 -7.17
N CYS A 94 6.09 -7.34 -6.76
CA CYS A 94 4.77 -7.00 -7.26
C CYS A 94 4.29 -5.67 -6.68
N ILE A 95 3.61 -4.87 -7.51
CA ILE A 95 3.21 -3.50 -7.19
C ILE A 95 2.32 -3.39 -5.95
N ILE A 96 1.46 -4.39 -5.72
CA ILE A 96 0.61 -4.45 -4.53
C ILE A 96 1.48 -4.58 -3.27
N ASN A 97 2.52 -5.41 -3.33
CA ASN A 97 3.44 -5.59 -2.21
C ASN A 97 4.23 -4.31 -1.94
N ILE A 98 4.84 -3.73 -2.96
CA ILE A 98 5.64 -2.50 -2.86
C ILE A 98 4.83 -1.36 -2.22
N VAL A 99 3.63 -1.10 -2.74
CA VAL A 99 2.76 -0.02 -2.23
C VAL A 99 2.32 -0.32 -0.79
N ARG A 100 1.93 -1.58 -0.50
CA ARG A 100 1.53 -1.99 0.85
C ARG A 100 2.67 -1.76 1.85
N SER A 101 3.89 -2.21 1.52
CA SER A 101 5.09 -2.05 2.36
C SER A 101 5.38 -0.58 2.67
N ALA A 102 5.27 0.31 1.68
CA ALA A 102 5.46 1.74 1.89
C ALA A 102 4.39 2.34 2.83
N LEU A 103 3.14 1.88 2.76
CA LEU A 103 2.07 2.33 3.66
C LEU A 103 2.21 1.74 5.07
N GLU A 104 2.74 0.52 5.20
CA GLU A 104 3.03 -0.12 6.48
C GLU A 104 4.12 0.63 7.26
N ILE A 105 5.15 1.13 6.57
CA ILE A 105 6.18 1.95 7.21
C ILE A 105 5.56 3.18 7.88
N ILE A 106 4.52 3.78 7.29
CA ILE A 106 3.79 4.90 7.89
C ILE A 106 3.11 4.47 9.20
N LEU A 107 2.40 3.33 9.20
CA LEU A 107 1.58 2.90 10.33
C LEU A 107 2.36 2.18 11.44
N LEU A 108 3.41 1.46 11.07
CA LEU A 108 4.09 0.48 11.92
C LEU A 108 5.60 0.76 12.06
N GLY A 109 6.14 1.69 11.28
CA GLY A 109 7.57 2.03 11.27
C GLY A 109 8.43 1.07 10.44
N GLU A 110 7.89 -0.03 9.96
CA GLU A 110 8.61 -1.01 9.13
C GLU A 110 7.65 -1.76 8.17
N ALA A 111 8.19 -2.20 7.04
CA ALA A 111 7.47 -3.05 6.09
C ALA A 111 7.29 -4.47 6.65
N GLN A 112 6.18 -5.11 6.31
CA GLN A 112 5.79 -6.40 6.87
C GLN A 112 5.85 -7.49 5.80
N ASP A 113 6.37 -8.67 6.17
CA ASP A 113 6.42 -9.82 5.28
C ASP A 113 5.03 -10.21 4.77
N TYR A 114 4.94 -10.66 3.52
CA TYR A 114 3.67 -11.04 2.89
C TYR A 114 3.80 -12.31 2.08
N LYS A 115 3.19 -13.35 2.62
CA LYS A 115 3.22 -14.70 2.04
C LYS A 115 2.15 -14.89 0.97
N GLY A 116 1.79 -13.81 0.26
CA GLY A 116 0.81 -13.86 -0.82
C GLY A 116 -0.64 -14.12 -0.40
N SER A 117 -1.02 -13.94 0.87
CA SER A 117 -2.37 -14.20 1.38
C SER A 117 -2.85 -13.07 2.26
N THR A 118 -3.92 -12.38 1.85
CA THR A 118 -4.53 -11.28 2.60
C THR A 118 -4.98 -11.72 3.99
N LEU A 119 -5.52 -12.94 4.12
CA LEU A 119 -6.01 -13.43 5.41
C LEU A 119 -4.85 -13.71 6.39
N PHE A 120 -3.77 -14.33 5.90
CA PHE A 120 -2.60 -14.57 6.75
C PHE A 120 -1.91 -13.27 7.11
N TYR A 121 -1.80 -12.35 6.17
CA TYR A 121 -1.31 -11.00 6.42
C TYR A 121 -2.04 -10.31 7.55
N LEU A 122 -3.38 -10.29 7.54
CA LEU A 122 -4.16 -9.67 8.61
C LEU A 122 -3.90 -10.34 9.98
N GLY A 123 -3.67 -11.66 9.99
CA GLY A 123 -3.26 -12.38 11.19
C GLY A 123 -1.87 -12.00 11.68
N ASP A 124 -0.91 -11.88 10.76
CA ASP A 124 0.47 -11.48 11.04
C ASP A 124 0.51 -10.03 11.59
N ILE A 125 -0.24 -9.09 10.99
CA ILE A 125 -0.36 -7.71 11.51
C ILE A 125 -1.03 -7.68 12.88
N LYS A 126 -2.01 -8.54 13.15
CA LYS A 126 -2.65 -8.60 14.47
C LYS A 126 -1.66 -8.96 15.58
N ALA A 127 -0.62 -9.74 15.27
CA ALA A 127 0.46 -10.04 16.22
C ALA A 127 1.42 -8.86 16.45
N VAL A 128 1.56 -7.97 15.47
CA VAL A 128 2.40 -6.75 15.55
C VAL A 128 1.64 -5.61 16.25
N ASN A 129 0.43 -5.32 15.77
CA ASN A 129 -0.45 -4.28 16.31
C ASN A 129 -1.92 -4.64 16.05
N GLU A 130 -2.60 -5.15 17.09
CA GLU A 130 -4.00 -5.57 17.00
C GLU A 130 -4.95 -4.44 16.57
N GLY A 131 -4.74 -3.22 17.06
CA GLY A 131 -5.61 -2.08 16.74
C GLY A 131 -5.51 -1.67 15.27
N VAL A 132 -4.30 -1.67 14.70
CA VAL A 132 -4.10 -1.42 13.27
C VAL A 132 -4.68 -2.56 12.44
N ALA A 133 -4.46 -3.81 12.82
CA ALA A 133 -4.99 -4.98 12.12
C ALA A 133 -6.53 -4.95 12.03
N ASP A 134 -7.20 -4.66 13.15
CA ASP A 134 -8.65 -4.62 13.20
C ASP A 134 -9.22 -3.49 12.32
N ARG A 135 -8.59 -2.31 12.29
CA ARG A 135 -9.01 -1.20 11.41
C ARG A 135 -8.76 -1.53 9.93
N ILE A 136 -7.61 -2.10 9.57
CA ILE A 136 -7.33 -2.56 8.19
C ILE A 136 -8.35 -3.62 7.76
N PHE A 137 -8.69 -4.56 8.66
CA PHE A 137 -9.69 -5.59 8.36
C PHE A 137 -11.09 -5.00 8.14
N GLN A 138 -11.48 -4.01 8.94
CA GLN A 138 -12.75 -3.30 8.75
C GLN A 138 -12.78 -2.54 7.41
N ALA A 139 -11.72 -1.83 7.06
CA ALA A 139 -11.57 -1.17 5.77
C ALA A 139 -11.65 -2.18 4.61
N PHE A 140 -10.89 -3.28 4.69
CA PHE A 140 -10.90 -4.35 3.70
C PHE A 140 -12.30 -4.92 3.45
N GLN A 141 -13.05 -5.24 4.50
CA GLN A 141 -14.42 -5.75 4.38
C GLN A 141 -15.38 -4.72 3.78
N SER A 142 -15.24 -3.45 4.17
CA SER A 142 -16.12 -2.38 3.70
C SER A 142 -15.95 -2.11 2.20
N LYS A 143 -14.72 -2.19 1.68
CA LYS A 143 -14.45 -2.01 0.24
C LYS A 143 -14.82 -3.23 -0.60
N LYS A 144 -14.73 -4.45 -0.04
CA LYS A 144 -15.15 -5.69 -0.72
C LYS A 144 -16.64 -5.69 -1.06
N ASN A 145 -17.46 -5.06 -0.23
CA ASN A 145 -18.91 -4.97 -0.43
C ASN A 145 -19.33 -3.82 -1.38
N ALA A 146 -18.39 -2.97 -1.80
CA ALA A 146 -18.62 -1.84 -2.69
C ALA A 146 -18.17 -2.10 -4.15
N SER A 147 -17.67 -3.30 -4.44
CA SER A 147 -17.12 -3.73 -5.74
C SER A 147 -18.00 -4.75 -6.44
#